data_AF-A0A0D2ZY84-F1
#
_entry.id   AF-A0A0D2ZY84-F1
#
_cell.length_a   1.000
_cell.length_b   1.000
_cell.length_c   1.000
_cell.angle_alpha   90.00
_cell.angle_beta   90.00
_cell.angle_gamma   90.00
#
_symmetry.space_group_name_H-M   'P 1'
#
loop_
_entity.id
_entity.type
_entity.pdbx_description
1 polymer ?
#
loop_
_entity_poly.entity_id
_entity_poly.type
_entity_poly.pdbx_seq_one_letter_code
_entity_poly.pdbx_strand_id
1 'polypeptide(L)'
;HIEAGFELLKLRQINNPDLYLNKTVLVVGVKYLEEIDELYGEFLDEKKGFQFGTGFDKYNIEKNINLLYSAIAVADKYWLGVVVNWEKRSITTFNCAAMKFTDASLVPYVNAYAMALPFMIRNFFKDVSMDTSKFDKNCI
;
A
#
# COMPACT_ATOMS: atom_id res chain seq x y z
N HIS A 1 -15.72 8.55 -2.29
CA HIS A 1 -16.38 7.75 -1.23
C HIS A 1 -15.43 6.81 -0.51
N ILE A 2 -14.51 6.11 -1.20
CA ILE A 2 -13.57 5.18 -0.55
C ILE A 2 -12.72 5.85 0.52
N GLU A 3 -12.16 7.03 0.24
CA GLU A 3 -11.35 7.78 1.22
C GLU A 3 -12.11 8.06 2.53
N ALA A 4 -13.38 8.45 2.45
CA ALA A 4 -14.22 8.67 3.64
C ALA A 4 -14.45 7.37 4.43
N GLY A 5 -14.50 6.22 3.76
CA GLY A 5 -14.56 4.91 4.40
C GLY A 5 -13.28 4.59 5.18
N PHE A 6 -12.11 4.89 4.59
CA PHE A 6 -10.81 4.75 5.27
C PHE A 6 -10.70 5.67 6.50
N GLU A 7 -11.14 6.93 6.39
CA GLU A 7 -11.17 7.86 7.52
C GLU A 7 -12.09 7.38 8.65
N LEU A 8 -13.27 6.83 8.32
CA LEU A 8 -14.16 6.21 9.33
C LEU A 8 -13.52 5.01 10.01
N LEU A 9 -12.79 4.17 9.26
CA LEU A 9 -12.06 3.02 9.84
C LEU A 9 -10.94 3.47 10.79
N LYS A 10 -10.16 4.48 10.41
CA LYS A 10 -9.15 5.10 11.28
C LYS A 10 -9.78 5.65 12.55
N LEU A 11 -10.88 6.41 12.45
CA LEU A 11 -11.60 6.94 13.60
C LEU A 11 -12.13 5.85 14.53
N ARG A 12 -12.63 4.74 13.98
CA ARG A 12 -13.07 3.59 14.79
C ARG A 12 -11.91 2.95 15.55
N GLN A 13 -10.75 2.79 14.91
CA GLN A 13 -9.54 2.26 15.54
C GLN A 13 -9.08 3.16 16.70
N ILE A 14 -9.10 4.48 16.50
CA ILE A 14 -8.73 5.47 17.53
C ILE A 14 -9.73 5.47 18.69
N ASN A 15 -11.03 5.45 18.39
CA ASN A 15 -12.08 5.58 19.40
C ASN A 15 -12.36 4.28 20.17
N ASN A 16 -12.00 3.12 19.60
CA ASN A 16 -12.27 1.81 20.21
C ASN A 16 -11.03 0.90 20.11
N PRO A 17 -9.88 1.30 20.67
CA PRO A 17 -8.62 0.59 20.47
C PRO A 17 -8.69 -0.87 20.93
N ASP A 18 -9.51 -1.17 21.94
CA ASP A 18 -9.68 -2.53 22.49
C ASP A 18 -10.38 -3.49 21.52
N LEU A 19 -11.19 -2.96 20.58
CA LEU A 19 -11.82 -3.76 19.51
C LEU A 19 -10.84 -4.06 18.36
N TYR A 20 -9.78 -3.27 18.24
CA TYR A 20 -8.76 -3.40 17.21
C TYR A 20 -7.48 -3.96 17.84
N LEU A 21 -7.52 -5.26 18.17
CA LEU A 21 -6.50 -5.98 18.93
C LEU A 21 -5.08 -5.93 18.34
N ASN A 22 -4.94 -5.59 17.06
CA ASN A 22 -3.64 -5.61 16.40
C ASN A 22 -3.07 -4.20 16.19
N LYS A 23 -2.30 -3.72 17.17
CA LYS A 23 -1.54 -2.45 17.10
C LYS A 23 -0.50 -2.42 15.98
N THR A 24 -0.25 -3.56 15.32
CA THR A 24 0.68 -3.65 14.18
C THR A 24 0.01 -3.30 12.84
N VAL A 25 -1.28 -2.95 12.85
CA VAL A 25 -2.06 -2.66 11.63
C VAL A 25 -2.29 -1.15 11.47
N LEU A 26 -1.85 -0.63 10.33
CA LEU A 26 -2.11 0.74 9.88
C LEU A 26 -3.14 0.72 8.74
N VAL A 27 -4.18 1.54 8.89
CA VAL A 27 -5.15 1.77 7.82
C VAL A 27 -4.77 3.08 7.11
N VAL A 28 -4.49 3.00 5.80
CA VAL A 28 -4.00 4.12 4.99
C VAL A 28 -4.99 4.42 3.88
N GLY A 29 -5.31 5.70 3.70
CA GLY A 29 -6.22 6.18 2.64
C GLY A 29 -5.67 5.89 1.24
N VAL A 30 -6.52 5.98 0.22
CA VAL A 30 -6.16 5.61 -1.16
C VAL A 30 -5.24 6.63 -1.83
N LYS A 31 -5.37 7.91 -1.45
CA LYS A 31 -4.58 9.04 -1.95
C LYS A 31 -3.07 8.88 -1.84
N TYR A 32 -2.68 7.96 -0.98
CA TYR A 32 -1.30 7.71 -0.66
C TYR A 32 -0.66 6.72 -1.63
N LEU A 33 -1.43 5.75 -2.12
CA LEU A 33 -0.99 4.81 -3.13
C LEU A 33 -1.09 5.41 -4.54
N GLU A 34 -1.92 6.45 -4.73
CA GLU A 34 -2.05 7.20 -5.98
C GLU A 34 -0.71 7.75 -6.51
N GLU A 35 0.25 8.10 -5.64
CA GLU A 35 1.57 8.57 -6.09
C GLU A 35 2.33 7.50 -6.89
N ILE A 36 2.10 6.22 -6.59
CA ILE A 36 2.65 5.13 -7.41
C ILE A 36 1.98 5.19 -8.79
N ASP A 37 0.66 5.34 -8.88
CA ASP A 37 -0.03 5.39 -10.17
C ASP A 37 0.46 6.56 -11.04
N GLU A 38 0.72 7.71 -10.44
CA GLU A 38 1.19 8.92 -11.14
C GLU A 38 2.66 8.82 -11.58
N LEU A 39 3.53 8.29 -10.71
CA LEU A 39 4.98 8.38 -10.89
C LEU A 39 5.66 7.06 -11.25
N TYR A 40 4.91 5.96 -11.42
CA TYR A 40 5.52 4.64 -11.67
C TYR A 40 6.39 4.62 -12.94
N GLY A 41 6.01 5.36 -13.99
CA GLY A 41 6.81 5.48 -15.21
C GLY A 41 8.21 6.08 -14.93
N GLU A 42 8.25 7.22 -14.25
CA GLU A 42 9.49 7.89 -13.86
C GLU A 42 10.32 7.03 -12.88
N PHE A 43 9.65 6.36 -11.95
CA PHE A 43 10.28 5.40 -11.06
C PHE A 43 10.97 4.26 -11.83
N LEU A 44 10.37 3.76 -12.92
CA LEU A 44 10.99 2.69 -13.71
C LEU A 44 12.29 3.14 -14.36
N ASP A 45 12.39 4.41 -14.78
CA ASP A 45 13.57 4.98 -15.42
C ASP A 45 14.71 5.26 -14.43
N GLU A 46 14.39 5.72 -13.20
CA GLU A 46 15.41 6.12 -12.21
C GLU A 46 15.31 5.41 -10.85
N LYS A 47 14.97 4.11 -10.81
CA LYS A 47 14.72 3.33 -9.58
C LYS A 47 15.59 3.61 -8.35
N LYS A 48 16.91 3.80 -8.53
CA LYS A 48 17.86 4.01 -7.42
C LYS A 48 17.88 5.44 -6.88
N GLY A 49 17.70 6.43 -7.76
CA GLY A 49 17.69 7.86 -7.42
C GLY A 49 16.29 8.41 -7.16
N PHE A 50 15.26 7.69 -7.61
CA PHE A 50 13.88 8.11 -7.52
C PHE A 50 13.42 8.24 -6.07
N GLN A 51 12.90 9.42 -5.75
CA GLN A 51 12.29 9.72 -4.47
C GLN A 51 10.79 9.90 -4.69
N PHE A 52 10.02 8.90 -4.28
CA PHE A 52 8.61 9.14 -3.99
C PHE A 52 8.51 10.21 -2.92
N GLY A 53 7.53 11.10 -3.06
CA GLY A 53 7.23 12.18 -2.17
C GLY A 53 6.84 11.72 -0.76
N THR A 54 6.60 12.71 0.08
CA THR A 54 6.39 12.58 1.53
C THR A 54 5.01 12.01 1.89
N GLY A 55 4.47 11.08 1.10
CA GLY A 55 3.13 10.53 1.31
C GLY A 55 2.98 9.85 2.68
N PHE A 56 4.04 9.19 3.15
CA PHE A 56 4.08 8.55 4.46
C PHE A 56 4.30 9.53 5.61
N ASP A 57 4.96 10.68 5.37
CA ASP A 57 5.39 11.63 6.41
C ASP A 57 4.23 12.23 7.22
N LYS A 58 3.01 12.17 6.68
CA LYS A 58 1.78 12.59 7.37
C LYS A 58 1.25 11.56 8.36
N TYR A 59 1.74 10.33 8.30
CA TYR A 59 1.36 9.25 9.20
C TYR A 59 2.44 9.09 10.28
N ASN A 60 2.02 9.18 11.54
CA ASN A 60 2.90 8.84 12.66
C ASN A 60 2.96 7.32 12.81
N ILE A 61 3.77 6.70 11.95
CA ILE A 61 3.92 5.24 11.89
C ILE A 61 4.92 4.82 12.94
N GLU A 62 4.43 4.17 13.98
CA GLU A 62 5.27 3.52 14.97
C GLU A 62 6.06 2.35 14.33
N LYS A 63 7.28 2.10 14.83
CA LYS A 63 8.15 1.02 14.32
C LYS A 63 7.58 -0.40 14.49
N ASN A 64 6.49 -0.55 15.25
CA ASN A 64 5.81 -1.82 15.52
C ASN A 64 4.70 -2.15 14.51
N ILE A 65 4.39 -1.23 13.58
CA ILE A 65 3.44 -1.51 12.50
C ILE A 65 4.10 -2.49 11.53
N ASN A 66 3.41 -3.57 11.19
CA ASN A 66 3.88 -4.61 10.25
C ASN A 66 2.90 -4.83 9.08
N LEU A 67 1.68 -4.29 9.19
CA LEU A 67 0.60 -4.47 8.23
C LEU A 67 0.03 -3.12 7.82
N LEU A 68 -0.15 -2.91 6.53
CA LEU A 68 -0.85 -1.74 5.96
C LEU A 68 -2.06 -2.21 5.18
N TYR A 69 -3.23 -1.65 5.49
CA TYR A 69 -4.47 -1.82 4.73
C TYR A 69 -4.76 -0.58 3.91
N SER A 70 -5.01 -0.77 2.63
CA SER A 70 -5.43 0.31 1.72
C SER A 70 -6.25 -0.27 0.57
N ALA A 71 -6.50 0.55 -0.45
CA ALA A 71 -7.03 0.10 -1.73
C ALA A 71 -6.26 0.80 -2.86
N ILE A 72 -6.09 0.09 -3.98
CA ILE A 72 -5.50 0.64 -5.20
C ILE A 72 -6.60 0.83 -6.24
N ALA A 73 -6.54 1.94 -6.97
CA ALA A 73 -7.38 2.15 -8.13
C ALA A 73 -6.75 1.38 -9.29
N VAL A 74 -7.55 0.58 -9.99
CA VAL A 74 -7.08 -0.07 -11.20
C VAL A 74 -7.84 0.46 -12.40
N ALA A 75 -7.07 1.01 -13.34
CA ALA A 75 -7.56 1.67 -14.55
C ALA A 75 -8.66 2.71 -14.26
N ASP A 76 -8.60 3.38 -13.11
CA ASP A 76 -9.58 4.36 -12.60
C ASP A 76 -11.03 3.87 -12.54
N LYS A 77 -11.25 2.54 -12.58
CA LYS A 77 -12.57 1.93 -12.77
C LYS A 77 -13.02 1.06 -11.61
N TYR A 78 -12.10 0.51 -10.85
CA TYR A 78 -12.42 -0.32 -9.69
C TYR A 78 -11.34 -0.24 -8.63
N TRP A 79 -11.76 -0.53 -7.40
CA TRP A 79 -10.90 -0.56 -6.23
C TRP A 79 -10.53 -2.00 -5.91
N LEU A 80 -9.24 -2.26 -5.79
CA LEU A 80 -8.71 -3.52 -5.30
C LEU A 80 -8.26 -3.31 -3.87
N GLY A 81 -8.84 -4.04 -2.92
CA GLY A 81 -8.39 -3.99 -1.53
C GLY A 81 -6.99 -4.57 -1.43
N VAL A 82 -6.10 -3.94 -0.66
CA VAL A 82 -4.72 -4.40 -0.50
C VAL A 82 -4.30 -4.47 0.95
N VAL A 83 -3.54 -5.51 1.26
CA VAL A 83 -2.83 -5.68 2.53
C VAL A 83 -1.35 -5.84 2.23
N VAL A 84 -0.55 -4.90 2.71
CA VAL A 84 0.91 -4.97 2.61
C VAL A 84 1.45 -5.47 3.94
N ASN A 85 2.18 -6.58 3.91
CA ASN A 85 2.91 -7.11 5.06
C ASN A 85 4.40 -6.81 4.88
N TRP A 86 4.94 -5.94 5.71
CA TRP A 86 6.32 -5.48 5.59
C TRP A 86 7.32 -6.55 6.03
N GLU A 87 7.02 -7.26 7.12
CA GLU A 87 7.87 -8.32 7.67
C GLU A 87 7.98 -9.51 6.71
N LYS A 88 6.83 -9.94 6.17
CA LYS A 88 6.76 -11.01 5.16
C LYS A 88 7.05 -10.52 3.74
N ARG A 89 7.34 -9.23 3.56
CA ARG A 89 7.60 -8.59 2.26
C ARG A 89 6.59 -8.98 1.18
N SER A 90 5.30 -8.89 1.48
CA SER A 90 4.24 -9.32 0.56
C SER A 90 3.09 -8.32 0.44
N ILE A 91 2.47 -8.31 -0.73
CA ILE A 91 1.21 -7.64 -1.00
C ILE A 91 0.13 -8.69 -1.28
N THR A 92 -0.93 -8.67 -0.48
CA THR A 92 -2.13 -9.48 -0.69
C THR A 92 -3.23 -8.60 -1.23
N THR A 93 -3.87 -9.03 -2.31
CA THR A 93 -4.95 -8.29 -2.97
C THR A 93 -6.27 -9.02 -2.82
N PHE A 94 -7.35 -8.28 -2.66
CA PHE A 94 -8.71 -8.78 -2.48
C PHE A 94 -9.57 -8.32 -3.65
N ASN A 95 -9.88 -9.25 -4.56
CA ASN A 95 -10.58 -8.94 -5.79
C ASN A 95 -12.10 -9.19 -5.68
N CYS A 96 -12.82 -8.18 -5.19
CA CYS A 96 -14.29 -8.23 -5.12
C CYS A 96 -14.98 -8.13 -6.49
N ALA A 97 -14.23 -7.92 -7.58
CA ALA A 97 -14.74 -7.82 -8.95
C ALA A 97 -14.19 -8.92 -9.87
N ALA A 98 -13.87 -10.10 -9.31
CA ALA A 98 -13.24 -11.22 -10.02
C ALA A 98 -13.98 -11.69 -11.28
N MET A 99 -15.30 -11.48 -11.36
CA MET A 99 -16.08 -11.76 -12.57
C MET A 99 -15.76 -10.83 -13.75
N LYS A 100 -15.21 -9.64 -13.50
CA LYS A 100 -14.90 -8.62 -14.52
C LYS A 100 -13.41 -8.42 -14.74
N PHE A 101 -12.60 -8.58 -13.69
CA PHE A 101 -11.16 -8.43 -13.73
C PHE A 101 -10.52 -9.71 -13.21
N THR A 102 -9.92 -10.50 -14.09
CA THR A 102 -9.21 -11.73 -13.73
C THR A 102 -7.87 -11.40 -13.09
N ASP A 103 -7.30 -12.30 -12.30
CA ASP A 103 -5.98 -12.10 -11.68
C ASP A 103 -4.91 -11.72 -12.69
N ALA A 104 -4.93 -12.33 -13.87
CA ALA A 104 -4.02 -12.00 -14.97
C ALA A 104 -4.08 -10.52 -15.39
N SER A 105 -5.29 -9.94 -15.41
CA SER A 105 -5.48 -8.51 -15.72
C SER A 105 -5.00 -7.58 -14.60
N LEU A 106 -4.95 -8.08 -13.35
CA LEU A 106 -4.44 -7.33 -12.19
C LEU A 106 -2.92 -7.31 -12.09
N VAL A 107 -2.25 -8.36 -12.61
CA VAL A 107 -0.81 -8.58 -12.43
C VAL A 107 0.04 -7.33 -12.71
N PRO A 108 -0.16 -6.55 -13.80
CA PRO A 108 0.65 -5.37 -14.07
C PRO A 108 0.52 -4.30 -12.98
N TYR A 109 -0.70 -4.03 -12.53
CA TYR A 109 -0.98 -3.04 -11.49
C TYR A 109 -0.36 -3.49 -10.16
N VAL A 110 -0.68 -4.70 -9.70
CA VAL A 110 -0.15 -5.24 -8.44
C VAL A 110 1.39 -5.34 -8.48
N ASN A 111 1.98 -5.62 -9.64
CA ASN A 111 3.44 -5.59 -9.83
C ASN A 111 4.03 -4.21 -9.58
N ALA A 112 3.37 -3.15 -10.04
CA ALA A 112 3.86 -1.78 -9.87
C ALA A 112 3.97 -1.44 -8.38
N TYR A 113 2.89 -1.70 -7.63
CA TYR A 113 2.86 -1.55 -6.18
C TYR A 113 3.92 -2.41 -5.48
N ALA A 114 4.02 -3.69 -5.84
CA ALA A 114 5.00 -4.60 -5.25
C ALA A 114 6.47 -4.17 -5.50
N MET A 115 6.73 -3.43 -6.58
CA MET A 115 8.06 -2.90 -6.89
C MET A 115 8.33 -1.54 -6.23
N ALA A 116 7.34 -0.65 -6.16
CA ALA A 116 7.51 0.71 -5.66
C ALA A 116 7.47 0.81 -4.12
N LEU A 117 6.57 0.05 -3.47
CA LEU A 117 6.37 0.11 -2.02
C LEU A 117 7.64 -0.06 -1.18
N PRO A 118 8.55 -1.02 -1.46
CA PRO A 118 9.79 -1.15 -0.70
C PRO A 118 10.64 0.13 -0.71
N PHE A 119 10.67 0.87 -1.83
CA PHE A 119 11.41 2.13 -1.95
C PHE A 119 10.74 3.25 -1.17
N MET A 120 9.40 3.35 -1.25
CA MET A 120 8.67 4.35 -0.46
C MET A 120 8.85 4.13 1.05
N ILE A 121 8.75 2.87 1.50
CA ILE A 121 8.93 2.51 2.92
C ILE A 121 10.36 2.83 3.37
N ARG A 122 11.37 2.46 2.57
CA ARG A 122 12.77 2.81 2.83
C ARG A 122 12.97 4.31 2.98
N ASN A 123 12.42 5.09 2.06
CA ASN A 123 12.57 6.55 2.04
C ASN A 123 11.88 7.19 3.26
N PHE A 124 10.69 6.70 3.63
CA PHE A 124 9.97 7.16 4.81
C PHE A 124 10.74 6.94 6.12
N PHE A 125 11.22 5.71 6.35
CA PHE A 125 12.00 5.40 7.56
C PHE A 125 13.44 5.94 7.50
N LYS A 126 13.86 6.47 6.34
CA LYS A 126 15.24 6.93 6.06
C LYS A 126 16.29 5.86 6.38
N ASP A 127 15.92 4.59 6.21
CA ASP A 127 16.75 3.45 6.54
C ASP A 127 17.33 2.82 5.27
N VAL A 128 18.53 3.27 4.89
CA VAL A 128 19.23 2.80 3.68
C VAL A 128 19.58 1.31 3.68
N SER A 129 19.50 0.65 4.84
CA SER A 129 19.76 -0.79 4.97
C SER A 129 18.55 -1.65 4.61
N MET A 130 17.36 -1.06 4.50
CA MET A 130 16.15 -1.81 4.17
C MET A 130 16.24 -2.45 2.78
N ASP A 131 15.89 -3.72 2.71
CA ASP A 131 15.79 -4.44 1.46
C ASP A 131 14.68 -3.83 0.58
N THR A 132 15.06 -3.40 -0.62
CA THR A 132 14.13 -2.87 -1.64
C THR A 132 13.83 -3.86 -2.77
N SER A 133 14.13 -5.15 -2.55
CA SER A 133 13.67 -6.21 -3.42
C SER A 133 12.14 -6.16 -3.56
N LYS A 134 11.64 -6.63 -4.70
CA LYS A 134 10.21 -6.64 -4.96
C LYS A 134 9.47 -7.48 -3.91
N PHE A 135 8.31 -7.01 -3.46
CA PHE A 135 7.43 -7.80 -2.60
C PHE A 135 6.79 -8.98 -3.34
N ASP A 136 6.60 -10.08 -2.61
CA ASP A 136 5.80 -11.21 -3.07
C ASP A 136 4.34 -10.80 -3.24
N LYS A 137 3.62 -11.45 -4.17
CA LYS A 137 2.23 -11.10 -4.47
C LYS A 137 1.32 -12.29 -4.23
N ASN A 138 0.25 -12.06 -3.50
CA ASN A 138 -0.82 -13.03 -3.28
C ASN A 138 -2.14 -12.42 -3.77
N CYS A 139 -2.88 -13.15 -4.61
CA CYS A 139 -4.22 -12.76 -5.03
C CYS A 139 -5.23 -13.67 -4.34
N ILE A 140 -6.24 -13.07 -3.70
CA ILE A 140 -7.33 -13.75 -3.00
C ILE A 140 -8.67 -13.27 -3.55
#